data_AF-A0A2N3HQG4-F1
#
_entry.id   AF-A0A2N3HQG4-F1
#
_cell.length_a   1.000
_cell.length_b   1.000
_cell.length_c   1.000
_cell.angle_alpha   90.00
_cell.angle_beta   90.00
_cell.angle_gamma   90.00
#
_symmetry.space_group_name_H-M   'P 1'
#
loop_
_entity.id
_entity.type
_entity.pdbx_description
1 polymer ?
#
loop_
_entity_poly.entity_id
_entity_poly.type
_entity_poly.pdbx_seq_one_letter_code
_entity_poly.pdbx_strand_id
1 'polypeptide(L)'
;MATEIKLNFINESNDQNNSQVVFFQKNIATDYDELAVAWKVIENCATGWQHPFTYPMTMKISAADSWGNEIIEPIVASNGQLFHVFSDPSGDQLTYQGPGASRNEVQLRNDLTNGSIDAKIYKNGKLLAVKTGVSPDQKAVFQFKPTLWVGVVSQIEEGQVMNSAIISDVNTELGLLGVASADIVMSGGGVGKNATKFQFTLENIVYA
;
A
#
# COMPACT_ATOMS: atom_id res chain seq x y z
N MET A 1 -11.51 -17.96 -3.16
CA MET A 1 -11.19 -17.33 -4.46
C MET A 1 -10.58 -15.97 -4.15
N ALA A 2 -9.36 -15.68 -4.59
CA ALA A 2 -8.79 -14.35 -4.46
C ALA A 2 -9.57 -13.42 -5.41
N THR A 3 -10.22 -12.39 -4.88
CA THR A 3 -10.89 -11.38 -5.70
C THR A 3 -9.86 -10.34 -6.10
N GLU A 4 -9.64 -10.20 -7.40
CA GLU A 4 -8.81 -9.15 -7.97
C GLU A 4 -9.72 -8.07 -8.57
N ILE A 5 -9.42 -6.80 -8.28
CA ILE A 5 -10.14 -5.66 -8.82
C ILE A 5 -9.36 -5.16 -10.04
N LYS A 6 -10.01 -5.14 -11.21
CA LYS A 6 -9.41 -4.63 -12.44
C LYS A 6 -9.59 -3.11 -12.50
N LEU A 7 -8.51 -2.36 -12.40
CA LEU A 7 -8.52 -0.91 -12.42
C LEU A 7 -7.86 -0.41 -13.70
N ASN A 8 -8.32 0.71 -14.20
CA ASN A 8 -7.73 1.35 -15.36
C ASN A 8 -7.63 2.84 -15.10
N PHE A 9 -6.40 3.35 -15.00
CA PHE A 9 -6.17 4.77 -14.84
C PHE A 9 -6.34 5.47 -16.19
N ILE A 10 -7.09 6.56 -16.25
CA ILE A 10 -7.29 7.36 -17.46
C ILE A 10 -6.83 8.79 -17.16
N ASN A 11 -5.89 9.31 -17.95
CA ASN A 11 -5.46 10.71 -17.82
C ASN A 11 -6.26 11.59 -18.78
N GLU A 12 -7.24 12.33 -18.26
CA GLU A 12 -7.97 13.39 -18.97
C GLU A 12 -7.59 14.79 -18.47
N SER A 13 -6.47 14.89 -17.77
CA SER A 13 -6.00 16.13 -17.18
C SER A 13 -5.35 17.06 -18.21
N ASN A 14 -5.27 18.33 -17.84
CA ASN A 14 -4.52 19.36 -18.55
C ASN A 14 -3.05 19.45 -18.07
N ASP A 15 -2.51 18.39 -17.47
CA ASP A 15 -1.13 18.39 -16.98
C ASP A 15 -0.11 18.56 -18.11
N GLN A 16 0.73 19.58 -17.98
CA GLN A 16 1.84 19.84 -18.91
C GLN A 16 3.19 19.42 -18.33
N ASN A 17 3.26 19.05 -17.06
CA ASN A 17 4.49 18.70 -16.35
C ASN A 17 4.77 17.20 -16.35
N ASN A 18 3.87 16.39 -16.92
CA ASN A 18 3.99 14.93 -16.97
C ASN A 18 4.25 14.34 -15.57
N SER A 19 3.40 14.75 -14.63
CA SER A 19 3.50 14.41 -13.23
C SER A 19 3.24 12.92 -13.01
N GLN A 20 3.82 12.37 -11.94
CA GLN A 20 3.57 10.98 -11.57
C GLN A 20 2.26 10.88 -10.79
N VAL A 21 1.55 9.77 -10.97
CA VAL A 21 0.35 9.45 -10.18
C VAL A 21 0.69 8.31 -9.23
N VAL A 22 0.56 8.55 -7.93
CA VAL A 22 0.83 7.56 -6.89
C VAL A 22 -0.46 7.02 -6.32
N PHE A 23 -0.48 5.70 -6.08
CA PHE A 23 -1.53 5.00 -5.38
C PHE A 23 -0.96 4.31 -4.14
N PHE A 24 -1.66 4.41 -3.02
CA PHE A 24 -1.26 3.80 -1.76
C PHE A 24 -2.44 3.49 -0.84
N GLN A 25 -2.15 2.84 0.29
CA GLN A 25 -3.10 2.68 1.38
C GLN A 25 -2.52 3.23 2.68
N LYS A 26 -3.42 3.69 3.57
CA LYS A 26 -3.05 4.10 4.92
C LYS A 26 -3.27 2.93 5.87
N ASN A 27 -2.25 2.62 6.69
CA ASN A 27 -2.42 1.74 7.83
C ASN A 27 -3.22 2.50 8.90
N ILE A 28 -4.40 2.00 9.27
CA ILE A 28 -5.27 2.65 10.27
C ILE A 28 -5.13 2.04 11.68
N ALA A 29 -4.29 1.01 11.83
CA ALA A 29 -4.06 0.34 13.12
C ALA A 29 -3.12 1.12 14.05
N THR A 30 -2.37 2.06 13.52
CA THR A 30 -1.34 2.81 14.24
C THR A 30 -1.64 4.30 14.17
N ASP A 31 -1.26 5.03 15.22
CA ASP A 31 -1.27 6.49 15.20
C ASP A 31 -0.33 7.05 14.12
N TYR A 32 -0.47 8.36 13.86
CA TYR A 32 0.00 9.18 12.73
C TYR A 32 1.46 9.02 12.24
N ASP A 33 2.33 8.30 12.94
CA ASP A 33 3.78 8.24 12.67
C ASP A 33 4.18 7.21 11.59
N GLU A 34 3.31 6.28 11.21
CA GLU A 34 3.61 5.35 10.11
C GLU A 34 3.33 6.00 8.75
N LEU A 35 4.43 6.32 8.05
CA LEU A 35 4.42 6.88 6.72
C LEU A 35 3.93 5.87 5.67
N ALA A 36 3.06 6.31 4.77
CA ALA A 36 2.51 5.48 3.71
C ALA A 36 3.57 5.08 2.68
N VAL A 37 3.42 3.93 2.04
CA VAL A 37 4.31 3.47 0.96
C VAL A 37 3.65 3.70 -0.40
N ALA A 38 4.41 4.22 -1.36
CA ALA A 38 3.98 4.36 -2.75
C ALA A 38 3.82 2.98 -3.42
N TRP A 39 2.65 2.36 -3.25
CA TRP A 39 2.41 0.97 -3.69
C TRP A 39 2.41 0.80 -5.22
N LYS A 40 1.82 1.75 -5.93
CA LYS A 40 1.79 1.78 -7.41
C LYS A 40 2.05 3.20 -7.87
N VAL A 41 2.97 3.37 -8.80
CA VAL A 41 3.31 4.66 -9.41
C VAL A 41 3.09 4.53 -10.91
N ILE A 42 2.35 5.47 -11.48
CA ILE A 42 2.15 5.60 -12.91
C ILE A 42 2.96 6.79 -13.39
N GLU A 43 3.91 6.51 -14.26
CA GLU A 43 4.79 7.50 -14.85
C GLU A 43 4.45 7.66 -16.33
N ASN A 44 4.69 8.86 -16.87
CA ASN A 44 4.67 9.12 -18.31
C ASN A 44 3.33 8.77 -19.00
N CYS A 45 2.20 8.85 -18.30
CA CYS A 45 0.87 8.63 -18.88
C CYS A 45 0.36 9.94 -19.46
N ALA A 46 0.47 10.11 -20.78
CA ALA A 46 0.05 11.34 -21.46
C ALA A 46 -1.49 11.59 -21.38
N THR A 47 -1.92 12.84 -21.60
CA THR A 47 -3.35 13.17 -21.71
C THR A 47 -4.01 12.37 -22.85
N GLY A 48 -5.18 11.81 -22.58
CA GLY A 48 -5.92 10.90 -23.47
C GLY A 48 -5.43 9.45 -23.43
N TRP A 49 -4.43 9.12 -22.58
CA TRP A 49 -3.91 7.75 -22.45
C TRP A 49 -4.44 7.08 -21.19
N GLN A 50 -4.32 5.76 -21.17
CA GLN A 50 -4.74 4.93 -20.06
C GLN A 50 -3.64 3.96 -19.61
N HIS A 51 -3.74 3.49 -18.37
CA HIS A 51 -2.84 2.53 -17.76
C HIS A 51 -3.62 1.49 -16.95
N PRO A 52 -3.85 0.29 -17.49
CA PRO A 52 -4.52 -0.79 -16.76
C PRO A 52 -3.60 -1.38 -15.68
N PHE A 53 -4.16 -1.68 -14.52
CA PHE A 53 -3.48 -2.39 -13.45
C PHE A 53 -4.47 -3.19 -12.59
N THR A 54 -3.95 -4.12 -11.77
CA THR A 54 -4.79 -4.97 -10.93
C THR A 54 -4.52 -4.68 -9.45
N TYR A 55 -5.58 -4.52 -8.68
CA TYR A 55 -5.54 -4.38 -7.24
C TYR A 55 -6.02 -5.70 -6.59
N PRO A 56 -5.12 -6.50 -5.98
CA PRO A 56 -5.54 -7.73 -5.31
C PRO A 56 -6.15 -7.44 -3.95
N MET A 57 -7.23 -8.13 -3.59
CA MET A 57 -7.76 -8.09 -2.22
C MET A 57 -6.87 -8.86 -1.23
N THR A 58 -6.14 -9.86 -1.71
CA THR A 58 -5.17 -10.61 -0.90
C THR A 58 -3.97 -9.75 -0.55
N MET A 59 -3.37 -9.99 0.60
CA MET A 59 -2.09 -9.42 1.01
C MET A 59 -1.16 -10.52 1.52
N LYS A 60 0.14 -10.22 1.57
CA LYS A 60 1.14 -11.08 2.19
C LYS A 60 1.90 -10.31 3.27
N ILE A 61 2.40 -11.03 4.27
CA ILE A 61 3.24 -10.49 5.33
C ILE A 61 4.65 -11.06 5.24
N SER A 62 5.63 -10.22 5.55
CA SER A 62 7.06 -10.57 5.60
C SER A 62 7.75 -9.85 6.76
N ALA A 63 9.02 -10.19 6.96
CA ALA A 63 9.92 -9.50 7.87
C ALA A 63 11.29 -9.31 7.22
N ALA A 64 11.97 -8.22 7.59
CA ALA A 64 13.38 -8.01 7.32
C ALA A 64 14.14 -7.72 8.61
N ASP A 65 15.42 -8.06 8.66
CA ASP A 65 16.29 -7.75 9.80
C ASP A 65 17.00 -6.39 9.62
N SER A 66 17.74 -5.96 10.65
CA SER A 66 18.48 -4.71 10.64
C SER A 66 19.68 -4.67 9.67
N TRP A 67 20.05 -5.81 9.09
CA TRP A 67 21.15 -5.92 8.12
C TRP A 67 20.66 -5.92 6.67
N GLY A 68 19.36 -5.77 6.46
CA GLY A 68 18.74 -5.76 5.14
C GLY A 68 18.46 -7.14 4.56
N ASN A 69 18.57 -8.21 5.36
CA ASN A 69 18.10 -9.53 4.94
C ASN A 69 16.58 -9.59 5.08
N GLU A 70 15.92 -10.29 4.16
CA GLU A 70 14.47 -10.40 4.14
C GLU A 70 14.03 -11.85 3.92
N ILE A 71 12.89 -12.21 4.53
CA ILE A 71 12.22 -13.48 4.28
C ILE A 71 11.82 -13.55 2.79
N ILE A 72 12.37 -14.55 2.09
CA ILE A 72 12.23 -14.71 0.64
C ILE A 72 10.79 -15.01 0.23
N GLU A 73 10.03 -15.72 1.07
CA GLU A 73 8.64 -16.12 0.79
C GLU A 73 7.65 -15.49 1.77
N PRO A 74 7.09 -14.31 1.46
CA PRO A 74 6.03 -13.71 2.26
C PRO A 74 4.80 -14.62 2.35
N ILE A 75 4.19 -14.70 3.54
CA ILE A 75 3.05 -15.58 3.81
C ILE A 75 1.73 -14.84 3.50
N VAL A 76 0.76 -15.52 2.87
CA VAL A 76 -0.57 -14.95 2.67
C VAL A 76 -1.20 -14.60 4.02
N ALA A 77 -1.66 -13.36 4.16
CA ALA A 77 -2.23 -12.83 5.39
C ALA A 77 -3.67 -12.36 5.18
N SER A 78 -4.50 -12.59 6.19
CA SER A 78 -5.89 -12.15 6.29
C SER A 78 -6.12 -11.47 7.63
N ASN A 79 -7.05 -10.52 7.66
CA ASN A 79 -7.45 -9.87 8.92
C ASN A 79 -7.86 -10.92 9.96
N GLY A 80 -7.49 -10.69 11.22
CA GLY A 80 -7.69 -11.65 12.30
C GLY A 80 -6.54 -12.61 12.53
N GLN A 81 -5.41 -12.48 11.83
CA GLN A 81 -4.29 -13.41 11.93
C GLN A 81 -3.09 -12.81 12.67
N LEU A 82 -2.39 -13.68 13.40
CA LEU A 82 -1.14 -13.39 14.10
C LEU A 82 -0.01 -14.23 13.51
N PHE A 83 1.11 -13.57 13.27
CA PHE A 83 2.35 -14.12 12.75
C PHE A 83 3.48 -13.80 13.71
N HIS A 84 4.50 -14.65 13.76
CA HIS A 84 5.66 -14.46 14.61
C HIS A 84 6.94 -14.61 13.79
N VAL A 85 7.93 -13.77 14.09
CA VAL A 85 9.33 -14.02 13.74
C VAL A 85 10.02 -14.62 14.96
N PHE A 86 10.70 -15.75 14.79
CA PHE A 86 11.44 -16.43 15.84
C PHE A 86 12.73 -17.03 15.28
N SER A 87 13.74 -17.28 16.12
CA SER A 87 14.95 -17.97 15.67
C SER A 87 14.85 -19.48 15.89
N ASP A 88 15.32 -20.24 14.91
CA ASP A 88 15.62 -21.67 15.03
C ASP A 88 17.11 -21.93 14.70
N PRO A 89 17.60 -23.19 14.74
CA PRO A 89 19.00 -23.48 14.40
C PRO A 89 19.43 -23.10 12.98
N SER A 90 18.48 -22.84 12.06
CA SER A 90 18.72 -22.39 10.69
C SER A 90 18.60 -20.87 10.51
N GLY A 91 18.22 -20.13 11.56
CA GLY A 91 18.14 -18.66 11.58
C GLY A 91 16.73 -18.16 11.87
N ASP A 92 16.48 -16.90 11.54
CA ASP A 92 15.19 -16.25 11.80
C ASP A 92 14.13 -16.73 10.79
N GLN A 93 13.00 -17.17 11.31
CA GLN A 93 11.88 -17.74 10.57
C GLN A 93 10.61 -16.92 10.80
N LEU A 94 9.76 -16.85 9.78
CA LEU A 94 8.42 -16.27 9.86
C LEU A 94 7.36 -17.38 9.81
N THR A 95 6.41 -17.38 10.73
CA THR A 95 5.32 -18.37 10.73
C THR A 95 3.98 -17.77 11.15
N TYR A 96 2.90 -18.42 10.70
CA TYR A 96 1.55 -18.21 11.22
C TYR A 96 1.39 -18.85 12.61
N GLN A 97 0.77 -18.14 13.55
CA GLN A 97 0.57 -18.57 14.94
C GLN A 97 -0.90 -18.63 15.37
N GLY A 98 -1.83 -18.54 14.42
CA GLY A 98 -3.26 -18.63 14.72
C GLY A 98 -3.99 -17.29 14.69
N PRO A 99 -5.20 -17.23 15.28
CA PRO A 99 -5.97 -16.00 15.37
C PRO A 99 -5.26 -14.93 16.23
N GLY A 100 -5.27 -13.69 15.77
CA GLY A 100 -4.82 -12.53 16.53
C GLY A 100 -5.86 -11.99 17.50
N ALA A 101 -5.48 -10.99 18.29
CA ALA A 101 -6.37 -10.38 19.29
C ALA A 101 -7.52 -9.57 18.68
N SER A 102 -7.35 -9.09 17.45
CA SER A 102 -8.32 -8.27 16.72
C SER A 102 -8.69 -8.93 15.41
N ARG A 103 -9.99 -8.97 15.08
CA ARG A 103 -10.49 -9.55 13.82
C ARG A 103 -10.23 -8.70 12.59
N ASN A 104 -9.83 -7.44 12.77
CA ASN A 104 -9.65 -6.48 11.69
C ASN A 104 -8.18 -6.26 11.33
N GLU A 105 -7.26 -6.85 12.09
CA GLU A 105 -5.82 -6.58 11.98
C GLU A 105 -5.07 -7.81 11.51
N VAL A 106 -3.97 -7.57 10.82
CA VAL A 106 -2.86 -8.51 10.71
C VAL A 106 -1.79 -8.10 11.70
N GLN A 107 -1.32 -9.06 12.49
CA GLN A 107 -0.35 -8.80 13.55
C GLN A 107 0.93 -9.59 13.28
N LEU A 108 2.09 -8.97 13.45
CA LEU A 108 3.40 -9.63 13.44
C LEU A 108 4.12 -9.35 14.75
N ARG A 109 4.42 -10.39 15.52
CA ARG A 109 5.22 -10.29 16.74
C ARG A 109 6.68 -10.64 16.45
N ASN A 110 7.58 -9.88 17.04
CA ASN A 110 8.99 -10.24 17.10
C ASN A 110 9.25 -11.07 18.37
N ASP A 111 9.49 -12.37 18.22
CA ASP A 111 9.83 -13.30 19.32
C ASP A 111 11.35 -13.60 19.38
N LEU A 112 12.16 -12.85 18.64
CA LEU A 112 13.62 -12.93 18.76
C LEU A 112 14.05 -12.48 20.16
N THR A 113 15.10 -13.11 20.70
CA THR A 113 15.66 -12.70 22.01
C THR A 113 16.45 -11.40 21.92
N ASN A 114 16.94 -11.06 20.73
CA ASN A 114 17.65 -9.84 20.41
C ASN A 114 17.45 -9.48 18.94
N GLY A 115 17.58 -8.19 18.61
CA GLY A 115 17.42 -7.68 17.26
C GLY A 115 16.00 -7.19 16.97
N SER A 116 15.91 -6.07 16.28
CA SER A 116 14.64 -5.54 15.77
C SER A 116 14.37 -6.04 14.35
N ILE A 117 13.11 -6.17 14.00
CA ILE A 117 12.68 -6.50 12.64
C ILE A 117 11.89 -5.35 12.03
N ASP A 118 11.90 -5.28 10.71
CA ASP A 118 10.94 -4.49 9.94
C ASP A 118 9.81 -5.42 9.46
N ALA A 119 8.59 -5.15 9.91
CA ALA A 119 7.41 -5.88 9.49
C ALA A 119 6.86 -5.29 8.19
N LYS A 120 6.62 -6.10 7.17
CA LYS A 120 6.22 -5.63 5.83
C LYS A 120 4.92 -6.27 5.36
N ILE A 121 4.07 -5.48 4.73
CA ILE A 121 2.87 -5.97 4.01
C ILE A 121 3.06 -5.77 2.52
N TYR A 122 2.71 -6.78 1.75
CA TYR A 122 2.80 -6.80 0.29
C TYR A 122 1.44 -7.00 -0.36
N LYS A 123 1.20 -6.31 -1.48
CA LYS A 123 0.08 -6.55 -2.41
C LYS A 123 0.63 -6.68 -3.82
N ASN A 124 0.28 -7.77 -4.48
CA ASN A 124 0.79 -8.11 -5.82
C ASN A 124 2.33 -8.13 -5.91
N GLY A 125 2.99 -8.61 -4.85
CA GLY A 125 4.45 -8.61 -4.76
C GLY A 125 5.10 -7.25 -4.51
N LYS A 126 4.33 -6.16 -4.41
CA LYS A 126 4.83 -4.80 -4.13
C LYS A 126 4.59 -4.40 -2.68
N LEU A 127 5.53 -3.67 -2.09
CA LEU A 127 5.44 -3.19 -0.72
C LEU A 127 4.25 -2.22 -0.59
N LEU A 128 3.39 -2.47 0.39
CA LEU A 128 2.20 -1.68 0.70
C LEU A 128 2.36 -0.88 1.99
N ALA A 129 3.00 -1.47 2.99
CA ALA A 129 3.24 -0.85 4.29
C ALA A 129 4.44 -1.50 4.95
N VAL A 130 5.11 -0.73 5.80
CA VAL A 130 6.22 -1.21 6.62
C VAL A 130 6.12 -0.58 8.01
N LYS A 131 6.30 -1.39 9.05
CA LYS A 131 6.59 -0.92 10.40
C LYS A 131 8.03 -1.27 10.72
N THR A 132 8.86 -0.26 10.87
CA THR A 132 10.29 -0.45 11.12
C THR A 132 10.61 -0.61 12.60
N GLY A 133 11.72 -1.29 12.91
CA GLY A 133 12.28 -1.30 14.25
C GLY A 133 11.42 -1.99 15.33
N VAL A 134 10.63 -3.00 14.96
CA VAL A 134 9.82 -3.79 15.90
C VAL A 134 10.77 -4.55 16.83
N SER A 135 10.84 -4.13 18.09
CA SER A 135 11.76 -4.72 19.07
C SER A 135 11.27 -6.10 19.55
N PRO A 136 12.13 -6.92 20.18
CA PRO A 136 11.72 -8.13 20.88
C PRO A 136 10.48 -7.94 21.75
N ASP A 137 9.58 -8.92 21.73
CA ASP A 137 8.27 -8.94 22.39
C ASP A 137 7.25 -7.89 21.92
N GLN A 138 7.61 -7.03 20.96
CA GLN A 138 6.69 -6.06 20.38
C GLN A 138 5.96 -6.61 19.16
N LYS A 139 4.87 -5.91 18.78
CA LYS A 139 4.04 -6.25 17.63
C LYS A 139 3.95 -5.09 16.65
N ALA A 140 4.08 -5.42 15.37
CA ALA A 140 3.51 -4.62 14.29
C ALA A 140 2.05 -5.01 14.08
N VAL A 141 1.24 -4.00 13.79
CA VAL A 141 -0.20 -4.15 13.58
C VAL A 141 -0.57 -3.41 12.31
N PHE A 142 -1.24 -4.10 11.40
CA PHE A 142 -1.69 -3.55 10.13
C PHE A 142 -3.19 -3.71 9.98
N GLN A 143 -3.87 -2.63 9.60
CA GLN A 143 -5.27 -2.63 9.25
C GLN A 143 -5.49 -1.71 8.06
N PHE A 144 -6.14 -2.23 7.02
CA PHE A 144 -6.43 -1.48 5.80
C PHE A 144 -7.93 -1.47 5.53
N LYS A 145 -8.44 -0.30 5.14
CA LYS A 145 -9.77 -0.22 4.53
C LYS A 145 -9.68 -0.71 3.07
N PRO A 146 -10.80 -1.15 2.47
CA PRO A 146 -10.87 -1.42 1.04
C PRO A 146 -10.95 -0.10 0.26
N THR A 147 -9.95 0.78 0.45
CA THR A 147 -9.85 2.09 -0.19
C THR A 147 -8.47 2.27 -0.79
N LEU A 148 -8.37 3.05 -1.87
CA LEU A 148 -7.11 3.41 -2.50
C LEU A 148 -6.97 4.93 -2.45
N TRP A 149 -5.86 5.41 -1.92
CA TRP A 149 -5.52 6.83 -1.94
C TRP A 149 -4.76 7.13 -3.22
N VAL A 150 -5.10 8.23 -3.88
CA VAL A 150 -4.48 8.65 -5.13
C VAL A 150 -4.17 10.13 -5.13
N GLY A 151 -3.05 10.50 -5.74
CA GLY A 151 -2.69 11.89 -5.97
C GLY A 151 -1.53 12.04 -6.94
N VAL A 152 -1.23 13.31 -7.23
CA VAL A 152 -0.16 13.72 -8.13
C VAL A 152 1.07 14.09 -7.32
N VAL A 153 2.21 13.54 -7.70
CA VAL A 153 3.49 13.72 -7.00
C VAL A 153 4.64 13.83 -8.01
N SER A 154 5.83 14.21 -7.53
CA SER A 154 7.05 14.24 -8.32
C SER A 154 8.15 13.43 -7.65
N GLN A 155 8.96 12.74 -8.46
CA GLN A 155 10.18 12.03 -8.05
C GLN A 155 9.92 10.99 -6.96
N ILE A 156 8.88 10.18 -7.13
CA ILE A 156 8.63 9.02 -6.27
C ILE A 156 8.79 7.72 -7.04
N GLU A 157 9.35 6.72 -6.37
CA GLU A 157 9.47 5.37 -6.88
C GLU A 157 8.49 4.41 -6.17
N GLU A 158 8.09 3.35 -6.87
CA GLU A 158 7.29 2.29 -6.24
C GLU A 158 8.03 1.65 -5.06
N GLY A 159 7.33 1.44 -3.95
CA GLY A 159 7.91 0.91 -2.71
C GLY A 159 8.60 1.95 -1.83
N GLN A 160 8.72 3.20 -2.28
CA GLN A 160 9.28 4.28 -1.47
C GLN A 160 8.31 4.71 -0.34
N VAL A 161 8.86 4.92 0.85
CA VAL A 161 8.13 5.52 1.98
C VAL A 161 7.91 7.01 1.72
N MET A 162 6.65 7.45 1.69
CA MET A 162 6.24 8.83 1.46
C MET A 162 6.34 9.66 2.73
N ASN A 163 7.00 10.82 2.65
CA ASN A 163 7.01 11.76 3.78
C ASN A 163 5.63 12.41 3.98
N SER A 164 5.44 13.02 5.15
CA SER A 164 4.17 13.65 5.53
C SER A 164 3.74 14.79 4.61
N ALA A 165 4.69 15.52 3.99
CA ALA A 165 4.39 16.58 3.04
C ALA A 165 3.72 16.05 1.76
N ILE A 166 4.21 14.93 1.23
CA ILE A 166 3.58 14.25 0.09
C ILE A 166 2.19 13.74 0.48
N ILE A 167 2.05 13.15 1.67
CA ILE A 167 0.76 12.63 2.15
C ILE A 167 -0.27 13.75 2.35
N SER A 168 0.15 14.95 2.78
CA SER A 168 -0.77 16.09 2.92
C SER A 168 -1.29 16.62 1.59
N ASP A 169 -0.50 16.49 0.53
CA ASP A 169 -0.88 16.92 -0.83
C ASP A 169 -1.72 15.85 -1.55
N VAL A 170 -1.58 14.57 -1.18
CA VAL A 170 -2.35 13.45 -1.73
C VAL A 170 -3.57 13.13 -0.86
N ASN A 171 -4.75 13.59 -1.29
CA ASN A 171 -5.94 13.60 -0.44
C ASN A 171 -7.19 12.91 -1.02
N THR A 172 -7.13 12.31 -2.22
CA THR A 172 -8.31 11.65 -2.78
C THR A 172 -8.38 10.20 -2.36
N GLU A 173 -9.39 9.84 -1.56
CA GLU A 173 -9.70 8.47 -1.17
C GLU A 173 -10.76 7.88 -2.09
N LEU A 174 -10.45 6.74 -2.72
CA LEU A 174 -11.34 5.99 -3.60
C LEU A 174 -11.81 4.71 -2.91
N GLY A 175 -13.13 4.55 -2.76
CA GLY A 175 -13.72 3.35 -2.18
C GLY A 175 -13.77 2.18 -3.18
N LEU A 176 -13.23 1.03 -2.80
CA LEU A 176 -13.19 -0.18 -3.63
C LEU A 176 -14.08 -1.32 -3.12
N LEU A 177 -14.88 -1.07 -2.07
CA LEU A 177 -15.76 -2.08 -1.51
C LEU A 177 -16.80 -2.52 -2.55
N GLY A 178 -16.83 -3.82 -2.84
CA GLY A 178 -17.77 -4.42 -3.80
C GLY A 178 -17.44 -4.16 -5.27
N VAL A 179 -16.32 -3.48 -5.58
CA VAL A 179 -15.92 -3.19 -6.97
C VAL A 179 -15.21 -4.41 -7.57
N ALA A 180 -15.65 -4.86 -8.73
CA ALA A 180 -14.96 -5.85 -9.57
C ALA A 180 -14.05 -5.18 -10.61
N SER A 181 -14.50 -4.07 -11.20
CA SER A 181 -13.69 -3.23 -12.06
C SER A 181 -14.15 -1.79 -12.09
N ALA A 182 -13.25 -0.84 -12.38
CA ALA A 182 -13.57 0.57 -12.57
C ALA A 182 -12.46 1.31 -13.32
N ASP A 183 -12.82 2.44 -13.92
CA ASP A 183 -11.86 3.43 -14.39
C ASP A 183 -11.58 4.45 -13.28
N ILE A 184 -10.31 4.84 -13.13
CA ILE A 184 -9.88 5.95 -12.28
C ILE A 184 -9.52 7.10 -13.21
N VAL A 185 -10.41 8.08 -13.30
CA VAL A 185 -10.26 9.21 -14.22
C VAL A 185 -9.60 10.37 -13.50
N MET A 186 -8.45 10.82 -14.00
CA MET A 186 -7.78 12.03 -13.55
C MET A 186 -8.14 13.21 -14.45
N SER A 187 -8.65 14.28 -13.86
CA SER A 187 -8.98 15.53 -14.55
C SER A 187 -8.37 16.74 -13.83
N GLY A 188 -8.52 17.92 -14.42
CA GLY A 188 -7.98 19.17 -13.87
C GLY A 188 -6.51 19.40 -14.23
N GLY A 189 -5.75 20.09 -13.39
CA GLY A 189 -4.36 20.47 -13.69
C GLY A 189 -4.24 21.72 -14.59
N GLY A 190 -3.10 21.85 -15.26
CA GLY A 190 -2.75 22.99 -16.11
C GLY A 190 -1.74 23.94 -15.49
N VAL A 191 -1.37 24.97 -16.25
CA VAL A 191 -0.41 26.00 -15.85
C VAL A 191 -1.04 27.39 -15.88
N GLY A 192 -0.55 28.30 -15.03
CA GLY A 192 -0.96 29.70 -15.00
C GLY A 192 -2.34 29.93 -14.37
N LYS A 193 -2.97 31.06 -14.72
CA LYS A 193 -4.17 31.57 -14.03
C LYS A 193 -5.43 30.68 -14.17
N ASN A 194 -5.43 29.78 -15.15
CA ASN A 194 -6.55 28.88 -15.42
C ASN A 194 -6.30 27.45 -14.90
N ALA A 195 -5.19 27.22 -14.19
CA ALA A 195 -4.90 25.92 -13.60
C ALA A 195 -5.98 25.55 -12.58
N THR A 196 -6.44 24.31 -12.65
CA THR A 196 -7.41 23.74 -11.72
C THR A 196 -6.73 22.65 -10.89
N LYS A 197 -7.28 22.36 -9.71
CA LYS A 197 -6.75 21.24 -8.90
C LYS A 197 -6.97 19.92 -9.64
N PHE A 198 -6.00 19.01 -9.52
CA PHE A 198 -6.20 17.63 -9.94
C PHE A 198 -7.35 17.01 -9.16
N GLN A 199 -8.18 16.24 -9.87
CA GLN A 199 -9.32 15.51 -9.31
C GLN A 199 -9.26 14.08 -9.81
N PHE A 200 -9.69 13.14 -8.96
CA PHE A 200 -9.78 11.73 -9.30
C PHE A 200 -11.18 11.22 -9.00
N THR A 201 -11.80 10.56 -9.98
CA THR A 201 -13.14 9.97 -9.87
C THR A 201 -13.09 8.48 -10.22
N LEU A 202 -13.98 7.70 -9.62
CA LEU A 202 -14.26 6.35 -10.08
C LEU A 202 -15.42 6.40 -11.08
N GLU A 203 -15.19 5.85 -12.26
CA GLU A 203 -16.14 5.80 -13.36
C GLU A 203 -16.26 4.37 -13.89
N ASN A 204 -17.30 4.10 -14.68
CA ASN A 204 -17.54 2.79 -15.32
C ASN A 204 -17.46 1.61 -14.33
N ILE A 205 -17.99 1.81 -13.11
CA ILE A 205 -17.89 0.86 -12.01
C ILE A 205 -18.74 -0.38 -12.31
N VAL A 206 -18.12 -1.55 -12.22
CA VAL A 206 -18.77 -2.86 -12.22
C VAL A 206 -18.64 -3.44 -10.82
N TYR A 207 -19.76 -3.87 -10.24
CA TYR A 207 -19.81 -4.50 -8.91
C TYR A 207 -19.63 -6.02 -8.99
N ALA A 208 -19.04 -6.59 -7.94
CA ALA A 208 -18.74 -8.02 -7.78
C ALA A 208 -19.94 -8.84 -7.27
#